data_AF-A0A9E4MIP5-F1
#
_entry.id   AF-A0A9E4MIP5-F1
#
_cell.length_a   1.000
_cell.length_b   1.000
_cell.length_c   1.000
_cell.angle_alpha   90.00
_cell.angle_beta   90.00
_cell.angle_gamma   90.00
#
_symmetry.space_group_name_H-M   'P 1'
#
loop_
_entity.id
_entity.type
_entity.pdbx_description
1 polymer ?
#
loop_
_entity_poly.entity_id
_entity_poly.type
_entity_poly.pdbx_seq_one_letter_code
_entity_poly.pdbx_strand_id
1 'polypeptide(L)'
;MAYVLTLLAALCPKAASAATETTREALARMEETLVMKFTDEGLAPQELTPAIVVSVTPAWEASATWYPNAALSSLARVFGSAALRACEACMSPRTYVEPGRVEQVSTAPSLDEIVRLDEGSRGQAAPARTAIWLDETPEGVSLRIVNLANGRIILAANIDPLLTRTARTRRSFTLAQELDRRSRGDSITHTFVDLAVYPGQHLSLDWAEQWGTTNSNLSGFSLSFFDPVLGLGGAYYRALPDAMNISVGAKVLMAFPTALVRAFGGEDDVVDPLLTGVFLARVPFGRSNYGVILSASTNGRIGIGISLMNTSLLPFVP
;
A
#
# COMPACT_ATOMS: atom_id res chain seq x y z
N MET A 1 -19.74 -46.74 -16.00
CA MET A 1 -18.37 -46.43 -15.52
C MET A 1 -17.44 -45.92 -16.62
N ALA A 2 -17.43 -46.49 -17.84
CA ALA A 2 -16.54 -46.05 -18.92
C ALA A 2 -16.72 -44.57 -19.31
N TYR A 3 -17.96 -44.06 -19.40
CA TYR A 3 -18.24 -42.66 -19.76
C TYR A 3 -17.79 -41.61 -18.73
N VAL A 4 -17.69 -41.98 -17.45
CA VAL A 4 -17.22 -41.07 -16.38
C VAL A 4 -15.70 -40.91 -16.47
N LEU A 5 -14.98 -41.98 -16.81
CA LEU A 5 -13.53 -41.97 -17.01
C LEU A 5 -13.11 -41.19 -18.27
N THR A 6 -13.88 -41.26 -19.36
CA THR A 6 -13.62 -40.45 -20.56
C THR A 6 -13.89 -38.97 -20.35
N LEU A 7 -14.90 -38.60 -19.55
CA LEU A 7 -15.17 -37.20 -19.22
C LEU A 7 -14.06 -36.60 -18.32
N LEU A 8 -13.58 -37.36 -17.33
CA LEU A 8 -12.44 -36.98 -16.48
C LEU A 8 -11.13 -36.85 -17.28
N ALA A 9 -10.87 -37.76 -18.22
CA ALA A 9 -9.70 -37.68 -19.10
C ALA A 9 -9.73 -36.47 -20.05
N ALA A 10 -10.91 -36.03 -20.49
CA ALA A 10 -11.05 -34.87 -21.37
C ALA A 10 -10.96 -33.51 -20.65
N LEU A 11 -11.17 -33.48 -19.32
CA LEU A 11 -11.11 -32.27 -18.50
C LEU A 11 -9.71 -31.97 -17.95
N CYS A 12 -8.87 -32.99 -17.73
CA CYS A 12 -7.50 -32.82 -17.20
C CYS A 12 -6.55 -31.96 -18.07
N PRO A 13 -6.47 -32.11 -19.41
CA PRO A 13 -5.46 -31.36 -20.18
C PRO A 13 -5.77 -29.86 -20.28
N LYS A 14 -7.03 -29.45 -20.15
CA LYS A 14 -7.44 -28.03 -20.26
C LYS A 14 -7.03 -27.20 -19.04
N ALA A 15 -6.99 -27.80 -17.85
CA ALA A 15 -6.58 -27.09 -16.64
C ALA A 15 -5.09 -26.74 -16.67
N ALA A 16 -4.24 -27.65 -17.17
CA ALA A 16 -2.79 -27.43 -17.27
C ALA A 16 -2.42 -26.39 -18.33
N SER A 17 -3.14 -26.34 -19.46
CA SER A 17 -2.91 -25.31 -20.49
C SER A 17 -3.35 -23.92 -20.03
N ALA A 18 -4.51 -23.82 -19.38
CA ALA A 18 -5.01 -22.55 -18.84
C ALA A 18 -4.09 -21.98 -17.73
N ALA A 19 -3.56 -22.84 -16.86
CA ALA A 19 -2.57 -22.44 -15.86
C ALA A 19 -1.28 -21.90 -16.50
N THR A 20 -0.81 -22.54 -17.57
CA THR A 20 0.40 -22.09 -18.30
C THR A 20 0.23 -20.71 -18.93
N GLU A 21 -0.91 -20.46 -19.57
CA GLU A 21 -1.22 -19.13 -20.14
C GLU A 21 -1.32 -18.06 -19.05
N THR A 22 -2.02 -18.38 -17.95
CA THR A 22 -2.16 -17.50 -16.78
C THR A 22 -0.81 -17.11 -16.20
N THR A 23 0.10 -18.07 -15.97
CA THR A 23 1.43 -17.79 -15.43
C THR A 23 2.27 -16.96 -16.40
N ARG A 24 2.22 -17.23 -17.71
CA ARG A 24 2.97 -16.45 -18.71
C ARG A 24 2.50 -15.00 -18.77
N GLU A 25 1.19 -14.78 -18.73
CA GLU A 25 0.64 -13.44 -18.68
C GLU A 25 0.98 -12.74 -17.36
N ALA A 26 0.93 -13.46 -16.23
CA ALA A 26 1.37 -12.95 -14.93
C ALA A 26 2.86 -12.55 -14.92
N LEU A 27 3.74 -13.31 -15.57
CA LEU A 27 5.15 -12.94 -15.75
C LEU A 27 5.31 -11.67 -16.59
N ALA A 28 4.53 -11.52 -17.68
CA ALA A 28 4.54 -10.29 -18.48
C ALA A 28 4.06 -9.07 -17.66
N ARG A 29 2.97 -9.23 -16.89
CA ARG A 29 2.48 -8.19 -15.96
C ARG A 29 3.47 -7.87 -14.85
N MET A 30 4.25 -8.85 -14.40
CA MET A 30 5.32 -8.63 -13.44
C MET A 30 6.42 -7.74 -14.03
N GLU A 31 6.83 -7.98 -15.28
CA GLU A 31 7.81 -7.13 -15.96
C GLU A 31 7.31 -5.69 -16.06
N GLU A 32 6.08 -5.49 -16.54
CA GLU A 32 5.46 -4.15 -16.61
C GLU A 32 5.42 -3.47 -15.22
N THR A 33 5.01 -4.21 -14.19
CA THR A 33 4.91 -3.69 -12.82
C THR A 33 6.27 -3.29 -12.26
N LEU A 34 7.31 -4.08 -12.51
CA LEU A 34 8.66 -3.79 -12.04
C LEU A 34 9.28 -2.60 -12.77
N VAL A 35 9.10 -2.51 -14.09
CA VAL A 35 9.55 -1.37 -14.88
C VAL A 35 8.92 -0.09 -14.37
N MET A 36 7.59 -0.06 -14.18
CA MET A 36 6.91 1.11 -13.61
C MET A 36 7.44 1.47 -12.21
N LYS A 37 7.69 0.49 -11.34
CA LYS A 37 8.23 0.78 -10.01
C LYS A 37 9.64 1.37 -10.04
N PHE A 38 10.46 0.95 -11.00
CA PHE A 38 11.82 1.47 -11.16
C PHE A 38 11.86 2.87 -11.78
N THR A 39 10.92 3.18 -12.67
CA THR A 39 10.87 4.50 -13.33
C THR A 39 10.12 5.55 -12.51
N ASP A 40 8.98 5.18 -11.91
CA ASP A 40 8.00 6.15 -11.42
C ASP A 40 7.97 6.26 -9.89
N GLU A 41 8.32 5.17 -9.17
CA GLU A 41 8.26 5.11 -7.70
C GLU A 41 9.64 5.24 -7.00
N GLY A 42 10.69 5.58 -7.76
CA GLY A 42 12.01 5.91 -7.21
C GLY A 42 12.85 4.72 -6.72
N LEU A 43 12.48 3.48 -7.05
CA LEU A 43 13.32 2.30 -6.81
C LEU A 43 14.46 2.26 -7.83
N ALA A 44 15.60 2.86 -7.49
CA ALA A 44 16.76 2.88 -8.38
C ALA A 44 17.29 1.45 -8.59
N PRO A 45 17.38 0.94 -9.83
CA PRO A 45 17.94 -0.39 -10.12
C PRO A 45 19.35 -0.59 -9.55
N GLN A 46 20.12 0.49 -9.42
CA GLN A 46 21.47 0.50 -8.85
C GLN A 46 21.49 0.16 -7.35
N GLU A 47 20.39 0.42 -6.62
CA GLU A 47 20.26 0.06 -5.21
C GLU A 47 19.94 -1.43 -5.02
N LEU A 48 19.30 -2.03 -6.03
CA LEU A 48 18.86 -3.43 -5.99
C LEU A 48 19.92 -4.39 -6.54
N THR A 49 20.80 -3.90 -7.41
CA THR A 49 21.79 -4.72 -8.12
C THR A 49 23.18 -4.67 -7.47
N PRO A 50 23.94 -5.77 -7.44
CA PRO A 50 23.61 -7.09 -8.00
C PRO A 50 22.50 -7.81 -7.21
N ALA A 51 21.58 -8.46 -7.92
CA ALA A 51 20.47 -9.20 -7.34
C ALA A 51 20.71 -10.72 -7.48
N ILE A 52 20.29 -11.49 -6.48
CA ILE A 52 20.38 -12.95 -6.49
C ILE A 52 19.00 -13.59 -6.42
N VAL A 53 18.70 -14.47 -7.37
CA VAL A 53 17.46 -15.25 -7.39
C VAL A 53 17.68 -16.49 -6.54
N VAL A 54 16.87 -16.65 -5.50
CA VAL A 54 17.02 -17.71 -4.49
C VAL A 54 15.91 -18.74 -4.54
N SER A 55 14.79 -18.43 -5.20
CA SER A 55 13.68 -19.37 -5.41
C SER A 55 12.95 -19.07 -6.70
N VAL A 56 12.68 -20.13 -7.47
CA VAL A 56 11.79 -20.15 -8.64
C VAL A 56 10.94 -21.42 -8.64
N THR A 57 10.08 -21.55 -7.62
CA THR A 57 9.34 -22.79 -7.39
C THR A 57 8.08 -22.86 -8.26
N PRO A 58 7.92 -23.89 -9.09
CA PRO A 58 6.68 -24.12 -9.83
C PRO A 58 5.55 -24.57 -8.89
N ALA A 59 4.32 -24.17 -9.17
CA ALA A 59 3.14 -24.60 -8.42
C ALA A 59 2.63 -25.96 -8.89
N TRP A 60 3.00 -26.36 -10.12
CA TRP A 60 2.52 -27.57 -10.77
C TRP A 60 3.67 -28.38 -11.35
N GLU A 61 3.50 -29.70 -11.39
CA GLU A 61 4.47 -30.60 -12.03
C GLU A 61 4.61 -30.31 -13.53
N ALA A 62 3.50 -29.93 -14.19
CA ALA A 62 3.50 -29.54 -15.60
C ALA A 62 4.33 -28.29 -15.91
N SER A 63 4.51 -27.39 -14.94
CA SER A 63 5.28 -26.16 -15.11
C SER A 63 6.74 -26.30 -14.72
N ALA A 64 7.13 -27.37 -14.04
CA ALA A 64 8.50 -27.59 -13.56
C ALA A 64 9.57 -27.56 -14.67
N THR A 65 9.22 -27.92 -15.91
CA THR A 65 10.15 -27.95 -17.04
C THR A 65 10.41 -26.58 -17.67
N TRP A 66 9.49 -25.62 -17.53
CA TRP A 66 9.56 -24.35 -18.26
C TRP A 66 9.55 -23.12 -17.35
N TYR A 67 8.90 -23.18 -16.20
CA TYR A 67 8.70 -22.03 -15.31
C TYR A 67 10.00 -21.41 -14.80
N PRO A 68 10.98 -22.18 -14.27
CA PRO A 68 12.25 -21.59 -13.79
C PRO A 68 12.97 -20.77 -14.86
N ASN A 69 13.03 -21.28 -16.09
CA ASN A 69 13.66 -20.60 -17.22
C ASN A 69 12.89 -19.34 -17.63
N ALA A 70 11.56 -19.41 -17.66
CA ALA A 70 10.71 -18.26 -17.97
C ALA A 70 10.81 -17.17 -16.90
N ALA A 71 10.79 -17.55 -15.62
CA ALA A 71 10.95 -16.66 -14.47
C ALA A 71 12.30 -15.94 -14.50
N LEU A 72 13.40 -16.67 -14.67
CA LEU A 72 14.74 -16.10 -14.79
C LEU A 72 14.89 -15.21 -16.02
N SER A 73 14.33 -15.60 -17.16
CA SER A 73 14.33 -14.78 -18.38
C SER A 73 13.58 -13.46 -18.18
N SER A 74 12.44 -13.50 -17.49
CA SER A 74 11.62 -12.32 -17.19
C SER A 74 12.36 -11.37 -16.24
N LEU A 75 12.97 -11.91 -15.18
CA LEU A 75 13.81 -11.12 -14.26
C LEU A 75 15.04 -10.54 -14.96
N ALA A 76 15.67 -11.30 -15.88
CA ALA A 76 16.84 -10.83 -16.63
C ALA A 76 16.50 -9.68 -17.59
N ARG A 77 15.28 -9.66 -18.17
CA ARG A 77 14.78 -8.52 -18.96
C ARG A 77 14.64 -7.24 -18.13
N VAL A 78 14.26 -7.38 -16.86
CA VAL A 78 14.00 -6.25 -15.94
C VAL A 78 15.27 -5.74 -15.26
N PHE A 79 16.08 -6.63 -14.68
CA PHE A 79 17.28 -6.27 -13.92
C PHE A 79 18.55 -6.19 -14.77
N GLY A 80 18.52 -6.74 -15.98
CA GLY A 80 19.70 -6.93 -16.83
C GLY A 80 20.44 -8.23 -16.48
N SER A 81 20.86 -8.96 -17.52
CA SER A 81 21.52 -10.27 -17.38
C SER A 81 22.84 -10.22 -16.62
N ALA A 82 23.58 -9.10 -16.68
CA ALA A 82 24.85 -8.92 -15.97
C ALA A 82 24.67 -8.65 -14.47
N ALA A 83 23.49 -8.17 -14.06
CA ALA A 83 23.20 -7.75 -12.69
C ALA A 83 22.39 -8.80 -11.91
N LEU A 84 21.93 -9.87 -12.58
CA LEU A 84 21.13 -10.93 -12.00
C LEU A 84 21.94 -12.23 -11.92
N ARG A 85 21.93 -12.89 -10.76
CA ARG A 85 22.58 -14.19 -10.56
C ARG A 85 21.56 -15.21 -10.02
N ALA A 86 21.60 -16.43 -10.51
CA ALA A 86 20.79 -17.52 -9.97
C ALA A 86 21.59 -18.29 -8.91
N CYS A 87 21.09 -18.37 -7.67
CA CYS A 87 21.69 -19.17 -6.62
C CYS A 87 21.12 -20.60 -6.66
N GLU A 88 21.69 -21.46 -7.50
CA GLU A 88 21.27 -22.88 -7.57
C GLU A 88 21.37 -23.57 -6.20
N ALA A 89 22.40 -23.23 -5.43
CA ALA A 89 22.59 -23.74 -4.08
C ALA A 89 21.46 -23.34 -3.12
N CYS A 90 20.83 -22.18 -3.33
CA CYS A 90 19.70 -21.68 -2.53
C CYS A 90 18.38 -22.36 -2.92
N MET A 91 18.27 -22.82 -4.17
CA MET A 91 17.07 -23.50 -4.70
C MET A 91 17.08 -25.01 -4.45
N SER A 92 18.23 -25.58 -4.11
CA SER A 92 18.37 -27.01 -3.86
C SER A 92 17.80 -27.40 -2.48
N PRO A 93 16.95 -28.45 -2.38
CA PRO A 93 16.53 -29.01 -1.09
C PRO A 93 17.76 -29.51 -0.32
N ARG A 94 17.88 -29.17 0.96
CA ARG A 94 19.08 -29.51 1.74
C ARG A 94 18.80 -30.54 2.82
N THR A 95 19.76 -31.44 2.96
CA THR A 95 19.87 -32.36 4.07
C THR A 95 21.03 -31.92 4.97
N TYR A 96 20.69 -31.47 6.18
CA TYR A 96 21.65 -31.23 7.24
C TYR A 96 21.97 -32.56 7.91
N VAL A 97 23.24 -32.95 7.89
CA VAL A 97 23.73 -34.18 8.53
C VAL A 97 24.66 -33.77 9.67
N GLU A 98 24.15 -33.83 10.90
CA GLU A 98 24.93 -33.74 12.13
C GLU A 98 25.16 -35.14 12.71
N PRO A 99 26.21 -35.38 13.53
CA PRO A 99 26.39 -36.66 14.20
C PRO A 99 25.15 -37.04 15.02
N GLY A 100 24.40 -38.05 14.54
CA GLY A 100 23.17 -38.53 15.18
C GLY A 100 21.86 -37.85 14.74
N ARG A 101 21.89 -36.89 13.79
CA ARG A 101 20.69 -36.20 13.31
C ARG A 101 20.79 -35.90 11.81
N VAL A 102 19.86 -36.45 11.04
CA VAL A 102 19.68 -36.11 9.62
C VAL A 102 18.36 -35.34 9.52
N GLU A 103 18.44 -34.05 9.20
CA GLU A 103 17.26 -33.22 8.95
C GLU A 103 17.22 -32.77 7.50
N GLN A 104 16.15 -33.14 6.82
CA GLN A 104 15.83 -32.54 5.53
C GLN A 104 15.06 -31.25 5.78
N VAL A 105 15.72 -30.12 5.57
CA VAL A 105 15.10 -28.82 5.63
C VAL A 105 14.57 -28.51 4.24
N SER A 106 13.25 -28.64 4.07
CA SER A 106 12.53 -28.26 2.84
C SER A 106 12.12 -26.79 2.83
N THR A 107 12.40 -26.05 3.90
CA THR A 107 12.05 -24.63 4.02
C THR A 107 13.06 -23.74 3.32
N ALA A 108 12.62 -22.56 2.88
CA ALA A 108 13.47 -21.57 2.25
C ALA A 108 14.68 -21.20 3.15
N PRO A 109 15.87 -20.99 2.56
CA PRO A 109 17.07 -20.63 3.32
C PRO A 109 16.88 -19.29 4.05
N SER A 110 17.51 -19.18 5.22
CA SER A 110 17.56 -17.92 5.97
C SER A 110 18.39 -16.86 5.23
N LEU A 111 18.21 -15.58 5.56
CA LEU A 111 18.99 -14.50 4.94
C LEU A 111 20.50 -14.67 5.16
N ASP A 112 20.91 -15.03 6.37
CA ASP A 112 22.33 -15.28 6.69
C ASP A 112 22.90 -16.44 5.88
N GLU A 113 22.09 -17.47 5.66
CA GLU A 113 22.47 -18.59 4.81
C GLU A 113 22.60 -18.17 3.34
N ILE A 114 21.68 -17.35 2.83
CA ILE A 114 21.75 -16.81 1.46
C ILE A 114 23.05 -15.99 1.28
N VAL A 115 23.38 -15.13 2.24
CA VAL A 115 24.63 -14.34 2.20
C VAL A 115 25.85 -15.25 2.19
N ARG A 116 25.90 -16.25 3.07
CA ARG A 116 27.00 -17.23 3.12
C ARG A 116 27.13 -18.01 1.80
N LEU A 117 26.01 -18.36 1.17
CA LEU A 117 26.01 -19.08 -0.11
C LEU A 117 26.42 -18.20 -1.28
N ASP A 118 26.01 -16.94 -1.28
CA ASP A 118 26.51 -15.96 -2.25
C ASP A 118 28.02 -15.80 -2.09
N GLU A 119 28.51 -15.63 -0.87
CA GLU A 119 29.95 -15.49 -0.60
C GLU A 119 30.77 -16.70 -1.06
N GLY A 120 30.27 -17.91 -0.84
CA GLY A 120 30.96 -19.14 -1.24
C GLY A 120 30.93 -19.41 -2.75
N SER A 121 29.94 -18.89 -3.48
CA SER A 121 29.73 -19.20 -4.91
C SER A 121 30.04 -18.05 -5.87
N ARG A 122 30.12 -16.80 -5.39
CA ARG A 122 30.29 -15.61 -6.24
C ARG A 122 31.66 -15.43 -6.88
N GLY A 123 32.69 -16.12 -6.39
CA GLY A 123 34.07 -15.90 -6.84
C GLY A 123 34.51 -14.44 -6.66
N GLN A 124 34.84 -13.76 -7.76
CA GLN A 124 35.27 -12.35 -7.76
C GLN A 124 34.11 -11.34 -7.95
N ALA A 125 32.87 -11.80 -8.10
CA ALA A 125 31.74 -10.91 -8.32
C ALA A 125 31.40 -10.07 -7.07
N ALA A 126 30.84 -8.88 -7.30
CA ALA A 126 30.32 -8.02 -6.24
C ALA A 126 29.22 -8.74 -5.43
N PRO A 127 29.13 -8.50 -4.11
CA PRO A 127 28.16 -9.18 -3.27
C PRO A 127 26.74 -8.79 -3.69
N ALA A 128 25.80 -9.73 -3.59
CA ALA A 128 24.40 -9.44 -3.86
C ALA A 128 23.86 -8.44 -2.83
N ARG A 129 23.14 -7.42 -3.30
CA ARG A 129 22.42 -6.46 -2.44
C ARG A 129 21.04 -6.95 -2.09
N THR A 130 20.40 -7.68 -3.00
CA THR A 130 19.02 -8.13 -2.83
C THR A 130 18.85 -9.60 -3.18
N ALA A 131 17.94 -10.27 -2.48
CA ALA A 131 17.48 -11.62 -2.78
C ALA A 131 16.06 -11.57 -3.35
N ILE A 132 15.81 -12.39 -4.38
CA ILE A 132 14.55 -12.46 -5.11
C ILE A 132 13.97 -13.88 -5.01
N TRP A 133 12.73 -13.96 -4.53
CA TRP A 133 11.87 -15.14 -4.62
C TRP A 133 10.80 -14.85 -5.68
N LEU A 134 10.70 -15.72 -6.68
CA LEU A 134 9.69 -15.63 -7.73
C LEU A 134 9.04 -17.00 -7.89
N ASP A 135 8.00 -17.25 -7.11
CA ASP A 135 7.33 -18.56 -7.06
C ASP A 135 6.00 -18.51 -7.82
N GLU A 136 5.67 -19.60 -8.49
CA GLU A 136 4.39 -19.73 -9.17
C GLU A 136 3.29 -19.99 -8.15
N THR A 137 2.10 -19.50 -8.44
CA THR A 137 0.91 -19.67 -7.60
C THR A 137 -0.28 -20.10 -8.48
N PRO A 138 -1.37 -20.63 -7.89
CA PRO A 138 -2.53 -21.05 -8.66
C PRO A 138 -3.14 -19.99 -9.59
N GLU A 139 -2.89 -18.71 -9.32
CA GLU A 139 -3.50 -17.58 -10.01
C GLU A 139 -2.48 -16.70 -10.77
N GLY A 140 -1.20 -17.04 -10.77
CA GLY A 140 -0.13 -16.23 -11.35
C GLY A 140 1.22 -16.43 -10.66
N VAL A 141 1.89 -15.35 -10.25
CA VAL A 141 3.22 -15.41 -9.62
C VAL A 141 3.29 -14.59 -8.32
N SER A 142 4.10 -15.05 -7.38
CA SER A 142 4.44 -14.35 -6.15
C SER A 142 5.88 -13.86 -6.23
N LEU A 143 6.06 -12.54 -6.14
CA LEU A 143 7.37 -11.89 -6.17
C LEU A 143 7.68 -11.29 -4.81
N ARG A 144 8.85 -11.63 -4.27
CA ARG A 144 9.42 -10.99 -3.08
C ARG A 144 10.87 -10.57 -3.35
N ILE A 145 11.17 -9.31 -3.05
CA ILE A 145 12.52 -8.74 -3.12
C ILE A 145 12.89 -8.25 -1.72
N VAL A 146 14.00 -8.73 -1.19
CA VAL A 146 14.50 -8.40 0.16
C VAL A 146 15.91 -7.87 0.07
N ASN A 147 16.21 -6.80 0.82
CA ASN A 147 17.56 -6.30 0.98
C ASN A 147 18.36 -7.23 1.91
N LEU A 148 19.50 -7.72 1.44
CA LEU A 148 20.35 -8.65 2.18
C LEU A 148 21.11 -8.00 3.35
N ALA A 149 21.33 -6.69 3.32
CA ALA A 149 22.08 -5.99 4.36
C ALA A 149 21.28 -5.79 5.66
N ASN A 150 19.95 -5.68 5.56
CA ASN A 150 19.09 -5.36 6.72
C ASN A 150 17.79 -6.18 6.80
N GLY A 151 17.58 -7.12 5.87
CA GLY A 151 16.38 -7.96 5.82
C GLY A 151 15.09 -7.22 5.48
N ARG A 152 15.17 -5.94 5.07
CA ARG A 152 13.99 -5.15 4.71
C ARG A 152 13.36 -5.70 3.43
N ILE A 153 12.06 -5.98 3.50
CA ILE A 153 11.25 -6.31 2.31
C ILE A 153 11.11 -5.02 1.49
N ILE A 154 11.67 -5.04 0.28
CA ILE A 154 11.60 -3.95 -0.68
C ILE A 154 10.29 -4.04 -1.46
N LEU A 155 9.95 -5.24 -1.90
CA LEU A 155 8.72 -5.53 -2.63
C LEU A 155 8.19 -6.90 -2.22
N ALA A 156 6.89 -6.99 -2.01
CA ALA A 156 6.16 -8.24 -1.90
C ALA A 156 4.83 -8.08 -2.63
N ALA A 157 4.61 -8.86 -3.68
CA ALA A 157 3.42 -8.76 -4.51
C ALA A 157 3.00 -10.13 -5.05
N ASN A 158 1.69 -10.36 -5.10
CA ASN A 158 1.11 -11.44 -5.88
C ASN A 158 0.54 -10.82 -7.16
N ILE A 159 1.01 -11.32 -8.30
CA ILE A 159 0.77 -10.76 -9.62
C ILE A 159 -0.01 -11.78 -10.41
N ASP A 160 -1.26 -11.43 -10.70
CA ASP A 160 -2.19 -12.15 -11.55
C ASP A 160 -2.36 -11.39 -12.88
N PRO A 161 -2.84 -12.04 -13.96
CA PRO A 161 -3.05 -11.39 -15.25
C PRO A 161 -3.91 -10.11 -15.20
N LEU A 162 -4.88 -10.10 -14.28
CA LEU A 162 -5.84 -9.00 -14.08
C LEU A 162 -5.39 -7.98 -13.02
N LEU A 163 -4.23 -8.18 -12.38
CA LEU A 163 -3.69 -7.37 -11.28
C LEU A 163 -4.63 -7.20 -10.06
N THR A 164 -5.69 -8.00 -9.96
CA THR A 164 -6.67 -7.93 -8.87
C THR A 164 -6.05 -8.36 -7.54
N ARG A 165 -5.15 -9.34 -7.56
CA ARG A 165 -4.42 -9.79 -6.37
C ARG A 165 -3.35 -8.81 -5.98
N THR A 166 -2.75 -8.10 -6.93
CA THR A 166 -1.83 -7.01 -6.61
C THR A 166 -2.56 -5.90 -5.86
N ALA A 167 -3.74 -5.48 -6.32
CA ALA A 167 -4.56 -4.49 -5.63
C ALA A 167 -4.99 -4.96 -4.23
N ARG A 168 -5.42 -6.23 -4.10
CA ARG A 168 -5.82 -6.81 -2.82
C ARG A 168 -4.65 -6.96 -1.84
N THR A 169 -3.49 -7.40 -2.32
CA THR A 169 -2.26 -7.56 -1.51
C THR A 169 -1.76 -6.22 -1.02
N ARG A 170 -1.74 -5.19 -1.90
CA ARG A 170 -1.42 -3.82 -1.49
C ARG A 170 -2.36 -3.33 -0.40
N ARG A 171 -3.67 -3.48 -0.57
CA ARG A 171 -4.67 -3.09 0.44
C ARG A 171 -4.43 -3.79 1.78
N SER A 172 -4.19 -5.10 1.77
CA SER A 172 -3.92 -5.86 2.99
C SER A 172 -2.59 -5.48 3.64
N PHE A 173 -1.56 -5.20 2.85
CA PHE A 173 -0.24 -4.78 3.36
C PHE A 173 -0.31 -3.39 3.97
N THR A 174 -0.94 -2.43 3.30
CA THR A 174 -1.22 -1.09 3.85
C THR A 174 -2.02 -1.20 5.14
N LEU A 175 -3.08 -2.01 5.17
CA LEU A 175 -3.85 -2.24 6.39
C LEU A 175 -3.00 -2.86 7.51
N ALA A 176 -2.14 -3.83 7.22
CA ALA A 176 -1.26 -4.43 8.21
C ALA A 176 -0.25 -3.41 8.76
N GLN A 177 0.34 -2.57 7.90
CA GLN A 177 1.22 -1.47 8.32
C GLN A 177 0.48 -0.43 9.17
N GLU A 178 -0.76 -0.07 8.79
CA GLU A 178 -1.60 0.82 9.59
C GLU A 178 -1.92 0.20 10.96
N LEU A 179 -2.26 -1.09 11.03
CA LEU A 179 -2.54 -1.78 12.29
C LEU A 179 -1.29 -1.89 13.18
N ASP A 180 -0.11 -2.13 12.58
CA ASP A 180 1.17 -2.12 13.29
C ASP A 180 1.50 -0.72 13.85
N ARG A 181 1.32 0.33 13.05
CA ARG A 181 1.41 1.72 13.52
C ARG A 181 0.45 2.00 14.68
N ARG A 182 -0.81 1.56 14.57
CA ARG A 182 -1.81 1.70 15.66
C ARG A 182 -1.39 0.95 16.92
N SER A 183 -0.83 -0.26 16.78
CA SER A 183 -0.40 -1.07 17.92
C SER A 183 0.77 -0.42 18.67
N ARG A 184 1.66 0.28 17.95
CA ARG A 184 2.74 1.09 18.53
C ARG A 184 2.29 2.45 19.08
N GLY A 185 1.07 2.87 18.80
CA GLY A 185 0.57 4.20 19.15
C GLY A 185 1.13 5.33 18.27
N ASP A 186 1.64 4.99 17.08
CA ASP A 186 2.10 5.98 16.09
C ASP A 186 0.91 6.81 15.59
N SER A 187 1.12 8.11 15.33
CA SER A 187 0.04 8.97 14.82
C SER A 187 -0.35 8.59 13.38
N ILE A 188 -1.64 8.75 13.06
CA ILE A 188 -2.19 8.55 11.72
C ILE A 188 -2.78 9.86 11.22
N THR A 189 -2.30 10.35 10.10
CA THR A 189 -2.82 11.56 9.46
C THR A 189 -4.10 11.22 8.68
N HIS A 190 -5.14 12.02 8.89
CA HIS A 190 -6.41 11.95 8.17
C HIS A 190 -6.68 13.27 7.48
N THR A 191 -7.22 13.19 6.26
CA THR A 191 -7.66 14.37 5.50
C THR A 191 -9.18 14.39 5.42
N PHE A 192 -9.81 15.47 5.87
CA PHE A 192 -11.25 15.67 5.82
C PHE A 192 -11.61 16.76 4.83
N VAL A 193 -12.62 16.50 4.00
CA VAL A 193 -13.29 17.51 3.17
C VAL A 193 -14.71 17.63 3.68
N ASP A 194 -15.01 18.73 4.33
CA ASP A 194 -16.33 18.99 4.90
C ASP A 194 -17.06 19.98 4.01
N LEU A 195 -18.24 19.60 3.53
CA LEU A 195 -19.13 20.45 2.75
C LEU A 195 -20.51 20.48 3.42
N ALA A 196 -20.80 21.54 4.15
CA ALA A 196 -22.14 21.87 4.65
C ALA A 196 -22.76 22.94 3.75
N VAL A 197 -24.01 22.73 3.32
CA VAL A 197 -24.64 23.57 2.29
C VAL A 197 -25.92 24.26 2.78
N TYR A 198 -26.55 23.76 3.86
CA TYR A 198 -27.85 24.26 4.32
C TYR A 198 -27.99 24.24 5.85
N PRO A 199 -28.58 25.27 6.50
CA PRO A 199 -28.92 26.59 5.97
C PRO A 199 -27.72 27.54 5.80
N GLY A 200 -26.59 27.26 6.46
CA GLY A 200 -25.31 27.95 6.27
C GLY A 200 -24.33 27.13 5.43
N GLN A 201 -23.51 27.83 4.64
CA GLN A 201 -22.44 27.21 3.86
C GLN A 201 -21.15 27.14 4.70
N HIS A 202 -20.57 25.95 4.78
CA HIS A 202 -19.26 25.71 5.35
C HIS A 202 -18.50 24.73 4.44
N LEU A 203 -17.35 25.15 3.93
CA LEU A 203 -16.44 24.29 3.18
C LEU A 203 -15.08 24.36 3.82
N SER A 204 -14.52 23.21 4.19
CA SER A 204 -13.19 23.18 4.79
C SER A 204 -12.43 21.91 4.45
N LEU A 205 -11.11 22.06 4.40
CA LEU A 205 -10.13 20.99 4.29
C LEU A 205 -9.38 20.90 5.61
N ASP A 206 -9.40 19.73 6.24
CA ASP A 206 -8.67 19.49 7.49
C ASP A 206 -7.63 18.41 7.31
N TRP A 207 -6.47 18.61 7.90
CA TRP A 207 -5.43 17.61 8.07
C TRP A 207 -5.24 17.39 9.57
N ALA A 208 -5.70 16.24 10.07
CA ALA A 208 -5.65 15.95 11.50
C ALA A 208 -4.86 14.67 11.76
N GLU A 209 -3.92 14.74 12.70
CA GLU A 209 -3.23 13.57 13.22
C GLU A 209 -4.04 12.97 14.36
N GLN A 210 -4.30 11.67 14.24
CA GLN A 210 -4.92 10.85 15.27
C GLN A 210 -3.85 10.34 16.24
N TRP A 211 -4.05 10.50 17.54
CA TRP A 211 -3.08 10.18 18.59
C TRP A 211 -3.73 9.71 19.89
N GLY A 212 -2.89 9.26 20.82
CA GLY A 212 -3.26 8.77 22.15
C GLY A 212 -3.32 7.25 22.20
N THR A 213 -3.37 6.69 23.42
CA THR A 213 -3.33 5.23 23.65
C THR A 213 -4.48 4.48 22.98
N THR A 214 -5.64 5.13 22.85
CA THR A 214 -6.84 4.60 22.21
C THR A 214 -7.03 5.10 20.78
N ASN A 215 -6.10 5.93 20.27
CA ASN A 215 -6.25 6.63 18.99
C ASN A 215 -7.61 7.34 18.85
N SER A 216 -8.20 7.87 19.92
CA SER A 216 -9.51 8.52 19.86
C SER A 216 -9.45 10.01 19.61
N ASN A 217 -8.29 10.65 19.79
CA ASN A 217 -8.14 12.09 19.66
C ASN A 217 -7.51 12.40 18.30
N LEU A 218 -8.01 13.43 17.63
CA LEU A 218 -7.47 13.95 16.39
C LEU A 218 -7.16 15.42 16.59
N SER A 219 -5.99 15.87 16.18
CA SER A 219 -5.64 17.29 16.19
C SER A 219 -4.85 17.65 14.95
N GLY A 220 -5.07 18.86 14.44
CA GLY A 220 -4.23 19.35 13.36
C GLY A 220 -4.70 20.67 12.84
N PHE A 221 -4.67 20.79 11.52
CA PHE A 221 -4.78 22.03 10.80
C PHE A 221 -6.03 22.04 9.94
N SER A 222 -6.70 23.19 9.84
CA SER A 222 -7.90 23.37 9.04
C SER A 222 -7.79 24.62 8.19
N LEU A 223 -8.20 24.47 6.93
CA LEU A 223 -8.37 25.54 5.96
C LEU A 223 -9.86 25.62 5.60
N SER A 224 -10.49 26.75 5.91
CA SER A 224 -11.89 27.02 5.56
C SER A 224 -11.97 27.94 4.35
N PHE A 225 -12.92 27.69 3.45
CA PHE A 225 -13.21 28.54 2.30
C PHE A 225 -14.48 29.37 2.51
N PHE A 226 -15.42 28.84 3.30
CA PHE A 226 -16.67 29.52 3.64
C PHE A 226 -16.91 29.40 5.14
N ASP A 227 -17.07 30.55 5.79
CA ASP A 227 -17.21 30.71 7.24
C ASP A 227 -15.94 30.32 8.03
N PRO A 228 -14.97 31.25 8.18
CA PRO A 228 -14.86 32.54 7.50
C PRO A 228 -14.46 32.38 6.02
N VAL A 229 -14.56 33.44 5.20
CA VAL A 229 -14.11 33.40 3.80
C VAL A 229 -12.60 33.37 3.80
N LEU A 230 -12.03 32.21 3.47
CA LEU A 230 -10.61 31.92 3.60
C LEU A 230 -10.15 32.10 5.06
N GLY A 231 -10.16 30.98 5.80
CA GLY A 231 -9.68 30.88 7.17
C GLY A 231 -8.62 29.80 7.32
N LEU A 232 -7.71 30.01 8.26
CA LEU A 232 -6.64 29.08 8.61
C LEU A 232 -6.62 28.88 10.12
N GLY A 233 -6.49 27.65 10.59
CA GLY A 233 -6.51 27.43 12.03
C GLY A 233 -6.30 26.01 12.51
N GLY A 234 -6.49 25.85 13.81
CA GLY A 234 -6.34 24.57 14.51
C GLY A 234 -7.66 23.83 14.60
N ALA A 235 -7.60 22.52 14.46
CA ALA A 235 -8.71 21.60 14.60
C ALA A 235 -8.43 20.58 15.69
N TYR A 236 -9.45 20.28 16.50
CA TYR A 236 -9.43 19.19 17.47
C TYR A 236 -10.72 18.39 17.41
N TYR A 237 -10.62 17.08 17.26
CA TYR A 237 -11.74 16.14 17.27
C TYR A 237 -11.50 14.98 18.21
N ARG A 238 -12.58 14.36 18.63
CA ARG A 238 -12.58 13.10 19.33
C ARG A 238 -13.52 12.13 18.63
N ALA A 239 -12.98 11.00 18.20
CA ALA A 239 -13.76 9.86 17.75
C ALA A 239 -14.34 9.13 18.96
N LEU A 240 -15.63 8.80 18.89
CA LEU A 240 -16.38 8.06 19.90
C LEU A 240 -16.72 6.68 19.34
N PRO A 241 -15.91 5.65 19.62
CA PRO A 241 -16.12 4.30 19.07
C PRO A 241 -17.49 3.73 19.46
N ASP A 242 -17.92 3.96 20.70
CA ASP A 242 -19.17 3.45 21.26
C ASP A 242 -20.43 4.11 20.69
N ALA A 243 -20.26 5.23 19.97
CA ALA A 243 -21.34 6.00 19.35
C ALA A 243 -21.22 5.96 17.83
N MET A 244 -21.25 4.76 17.22
CA MET A 244 -21.18 4.58 15.76
C MET A 244 -19.94 5.22 15.09
N ASN A 245 -18.82 5.31 15.81
CA ASN A 245 -17.62 6.00 15.35
C ASN A 245 -17.86 7.48 14.98
N ILE A 246 -18.81 8.16 15.62
CA ILE A 246 -19.03 9.59 15.44
C ILE A 246 -17.76 10.33 15.87
N SER A 247 -17.33 11.30 15.07
CA SER A 247 -16.27 12.24 15.47
C SER A 247 -16.89 13.59 15.83
N VAL A 248 -16.54 14.11 17.00
CA VAL A 248 -17.06 15.39 17.51
C VAL A 248 -15.89 16.29 17.89
N GLY A 249 -15.96 17.56 17.56
CA GLY A 249 -14.92 18.49 17.97
C GLY A 249 -15.16 19.92 17.53
N ALA A 250 -14.08 20.69 17.53
CA ALA A 250 -14.12 22.10 17.20
C ALA A 250 -12.87 22.53 16.43
N LYS A 251 -13.06 23.58 15.63
CA LYS A 251 -12.02 24.31 14.94
C LYS A 251 -11.99 25.74 15.47
N VAL A 252 -10.80 26.31 15.50
CA VAL A 252 -10.61 27.74 15.70
C VAL A 252 -9.90 28.26 14.47
N LEU A 253 -10.59 29.09 13.70
CA LEU A 253 -10.16 29.59 12.40
C LEU A 253 -9.89 31.08 12.52
N MET A 254 -8.73 31.52 12.02
CA MET A 254 -8.42 32.93 11.85
C MET A 254 -8.66 33.30 10.39
N ALA A 255 -9.40 34.38 10.15
CA ALA A 255 -9.62 34.89 8.80
C ALA A 255 -8.30 35.42 8.21
N PHE A 256 -8.05 35.19 6.92
CA PHE A 256 -6.93 35.84 6.25
C PHE A 256 -7.12 37.36 6.23
N PRO A 257 -6.04 38.16 6.26
CA PRO A 257 -6.14 39.61 6.12
C PRO A 257 -6.95 39.97 4.87
N THR A 258 -7.88 40.91 5.00
CA THR A 258 -8.78 41.37 3.93
C THR A 258 -8.05 41.79 2.66
N ALA A 259 -6.78 42.20 2.75
CA ALA A 259 -5.93 42.50 1.60
C ALA A 259 -5.66 41.29 0.68
N LEU A 260 -5.54 40.07 1.24
CA LEU A 260 -5.39 38.83 0.47
C LEU A 260 -6.72 38.36 -0.12
N VAL A 261 -7.83 38.57 0.59
CA VAL A 261 -9.18 38.20 0.13
C VAL A 261 -9.63 39.08 -1.04
N ARG A 262 -9.34 40.40 -1.00
CA ARG A 262 -9.63 41.33 -2.11
C ARG A 262 -8.91 40.99 -3.42
N ALA A 263 -7.75 40.32 -3.36
CA ALA A 263 -7.04 39.86 -4.55
C ALA A 263 -7.76 38.69 -5.26
N PHE A 264 -8.65 37.97 -4.55
CA PHE A 264 -9.39 36.82 -5.06
C PHE A 264 -10.89 37.06 -5.27
N GLY A 265 -11.48 38.15 -4.75
CA GLY A 265 -12.88 38.48 -5.03
C GLY A 265 -13.36 39.85 -4.55
N GLY A 266 -13.63 40.74 -5.51
CA GLY A 266 -14.67 41.79 -5.45
C GLY A 266 -14.54 42.96 -4.47
N GLU A 267 -15.13 44.11 -4.84
CA GLU A 267 -15.07 45.43 -4.15
C GLU A 267 -15.87 45.55 -2.84
N ASP A 268 -16.41 44.47 -2.27
CA ASP A 268 -17.21 44.56 -1.04
C ASP A 268 -16.34 44.45 0.23
N ASP A 269 -16.62 45.30 1.22
CA ASP A 269 -16.00 45.25 2.54
C ASP A 269 -16.44 43.99 3.30
N VAL A 270 -15.71 42.89 3.11
CA VAL A 270 -15.87 41.67 3.89
C VAL A 270 -15.35 41.93 5.32
N VAL A 271 -16.26 42.33 6.21
CA VAL A 271 -16.02 42.33 7.66
C VAL A 271 -16.15 40.89 8.16
N ASP A 272 -15.12 40.08 7.90
CA ASP A 272 -15.03 38.75 8.51
C ASP A 272 -14.45 38.87 9.94
N PRO A 273 -15.06 38.22 10.94
CA PRO A 273 -14.53 38.22 12.29
C PRO A 273 -13.13 37.58 12.30
N LEU A 274 -12.18 38.27 12.95
CA LEU A 274 -10.77 37.88 13.01
C LEU A 274 -10.57 36.44 13.51
N LEU A 275 -11.49 35.95 14.35
CA LEU A 275 -11.49 34.62 14.92
C LEU A 275 -12.90 34.02 14.83
N THR A 276 -13.02 32.82 14.25
CA THR A 276 -14.27 32.06 14.14
C THR A 276 -14.08 30.69 14.79
N GLY A 277 -14.96 30.34 15.73
CA GLY A 277 -15.05 29.00 16.28
C GLY A 277 -16.08 28.19 15.51
N VAL A 278 -15.73 26.98 15.07
CA VAL A 278 -16.67 26.07 14.38
C VAL A 278 -16.73 24.75 15.12
N PHE A 279 -17.89 24.42 15.68
CA PHE A 279 -18.18 23.11 16.22
C PHE A 279 -18.63 22.16 15.11
N LEU A 280 -18.16 20.91 15.16
CA LEU A 280 -18.42 19.91 14.13
C LEU A 280 -18.73 18.54 14.74
N ALA A 281 -19.72 17.88 14.16
CA ALA A 281 -19.99 16.46 14.39
C ALA A 281 -20.08 15.75 13.04
N ARG A 282 -19.29 14.67 12.86
CA ARG A 282 -19.30 13.83 11.65
C ARG A 282 -19.80 12.44 12.00
N VAL A 283 -20.79 11.98 11.26
CA VAL A 283 -21.39 10.65 11.39
C VAL A 283 -21.06 9.85 10.13
N PRO A 284 -20.13 8.87 10.20
CA PRO A 284 -19.76 8.08 9.03
C PRO A 284 -20.89 7.14 8.59
N PHE A 285 -21.03 6.93 7.28
CA PHE A 285 -21.93 5.94 6.71
C PHE A 285 -21.26 4.56 6.72
N GLY A 286 -21.52 3.77 7.76
CA GLY A 286 -21.02 2.39 7.87
C GLY A 286 -19.49 2.30 7.81
N ARG A 287 -18.96 1.58 6.82
CA ARG A 287 -17.50 1.43 6.57
C ARG A 287 -17.03 2.24 5.35
N SER A 288 -17.73 3.31 5.00
CA SER A 288 -17.38 4.14 3.85
C SER A 288 -16.57 5.38 4.28
N ASN A 289 -15.96 6.04 3.29
CA ASN A 289 -15.26 7.32 3.45
C ASN A 289 -16.20 8.53 3.45
N TYR A 290 -17.52 8.30 3.48
CA TYR A 290 -18.54 9.33 3.42
C TYR A 290 -19.25 9.41 4.77
N GLY A 291 -19.66 10.60 5.16
CA GLY A 291 -20.46 10.82 6.36
C GLY A 291 -21.35 12.04 6.25
N VAL A 292 -22.29 12.17 7.18
CA VAL A 292 -23.04 13.40 7.41
C VAL A 292 -22.21 14.31 8.31
N ILE A 293 -22.16 15.59 7.98
CA ILE A 293 -21.61 16.61 8.88
C ILE A 293 -22.72 17.51 9.42
N LEU A 294 -22.59 17.84 10.70
CA LEU A 294 -23.31 18.92 11.37
C LEU A 294 -22.27 19.95 11.81
N SER A 295 -22.50 21.21 11.46
CA SER A 295 -21.62 22.33 11.77
C SER A 295 -22.38 23.45 12.46
N ALA A 296 -21.75 24.07 13.44
CA ALA A 296 -22.26 25.27 14.11
C ALA A 296 -21.11 26.24 14.37
N SER A 297 -21.24 27.46 13.87
CA SER A 297 -20.22 28.49 13.91
C SER A 297 -20.60 29.61 14.88
N THR A 298 -19.58 30.23 15.50
CA THR A 298 -19.75 31.43 16.32
C THR A 298 -20.31 32.61 15.53
N ASN A 299 -20.26 32.56 14.20
CA ASN A 299 -20.87 33.55 13.31
C ASN A 299 -22.37 33.31 13.10
N GLY A 300 -22.98 32.42 13.89
CA GLY A 300 -24.40 32.09 13.83
C GLY A 300 -24.79 31.18 12.66
N ARG A 301 -23.82 30.64 11.92
CA ARG A 301 -24.08 29.72 10.81
C ARG A 301 -24.19 28.30 11.33
N ILE A 302 -25.26 27.63 10.94
CA ILE A 302 -25.47 26.20 11.20
C ILE A 302 -25.57 25.54 9.83
N GLY A 303 -24.85 24.45 9.63
CA GLY A 303 -24.79 23.77 8.34
C GLY A 303 -24.89 22.26 8.51
N ILE A 304 -25.66 21.63 7.63
CA ILE A 304 -25.71 20.19 7.45
C ILE A 304 -25.17 19.87 6.06
N GLY A 305 -24.42 18.79 5.93
CA GLY A 305 -24.01 18.29 4.62
C GLY A 305 -23.21 17.01 4.67
N ILE A 306 -22.19 16.92 3.83
CA ILE A 306 -21.41 15.71 3.61
C ILE A 306 -19.96 15.96 4.05
N SER A 307 -19.39 14.99 4.75
CA SER A 307 -17.95 14.92 5.02
C SER A 307 -17.34 13.76 4.24
N LEU A 308 -16.20 14.01 3.62
CA LEU A 308 -15.39 13.01 2.94
C LEU A 308 -14.09 12.82 3.73
N MET A 309 -13.78 11.58 4.09
CA MET A 309 -12.59 11.21 4.86
C MET A 309 -11.57 10.52 3.96
N ASN A 310 -10.28 10.85 4.13
CA ASN A 310 -9.15 10.29 3.38
C ASN A 310 -9.34 10.37 1.87
N THR A 311 -9.74 11.56 1.39
CA THR A 311 -9.83 11.81 -0.04
C THR A 311 -8.45 12.10 -0.63
N SER A 312 -8.09 11.39 -1.69
CA SER A 312 -6.92 11.69 -2.52
C SER A 312 -7.17 12.87 -3.47
N LEU A 313 -7.99 13.84 -3.06
CA LEU A 313 -8.45 14.94 -3.93
C LEU A 313 -7.34 15.95 -4.25
N LEU A 314 -6.20 15.89 -3.54
CA LEU A 314 -5.03 16.72 -3.80
C LEU A 314 -3.83 15.84 -4.16
N PRO A 315 -3.23 16.01 -5.36
CA PRO A 315 -2.14 15.16 -5.86
C PRO A 315 -0.77 15.38 -5.19
N PHE A 316 -0.69 16.11 -4.07
CA PHE A 316 0.57 16.61 -3.53
C PHE A 316 0.79 16.42 -2.02
N VAL A 317 -0.04 15.64 -1.33
CA VAL A 317 0.23 15.30 0.08
C VAL A 317 0.19 13.77 0.21
N PRO A 318 1.31 13.14 0.62
CA PRO A 318 1.46 11.68 0.68
C PRO A 318 0.53 11.02 1.70
#